data_AF-D4D0N9-F1
#
_entry.id   AF-D4D0N9-F1
#
_cell.length_a   1.000
_cell.length_b   1.000
_cell.length_c   1.000
_cell.angle_alpha   90.00
_cell.angle_beta   90.00
_cell.angle_gamma   90.00
#
_symmetry.space_group_name_H-M   'P 1'
#
loop_
_entity.id
_entity.type
_entity.pdbx_description
1 polymer ?
#
loop_
_entity_poly.entity_id
_entity_poly.type
_entity_poly.pdbx_seq_one_letter_code
_entity_poly.pdbx_strand_id
1 'polypeptide(L)'
;MRHLTTIYQTAVSIQAYTLNRDPSFFHSATSFIPERWLPEASTNPKSPFYHDQRNAVQPFSVGPRECLGQHLAWAELRLILARLVWAFDFEAVEGKKLRWEELRTFLLVEKKPIQVRIKRRSH
;
A
#
# COMPACT_ATOMS: atom_id res chain seq x y z
N MET A 1 -31.76 -7.32 -4.92
CA MET A 1 -30.60 -8.04 -4.36
C MET A 1 -30.55 -9.42 -4.97
N ARG A 2 -29.44 -9.81 -5.61
CA ARG A 2 -29.25 -11.19 -6.10
C ARG A 2 -28.62 -11.99 -4.97
N HIS A 3 -29.32 -13.00 -4.45
CA HIS A 3 -28.73 -13.95 -3.51
C HIS A 3 -27.67 -14.76 -4.25
N LEU A 4 -26.39 -14.51 -3.92
CA LEU A 4 -25.28 -15.35 -4.37
C LEU A 4 -25.18 -16.52 -3.39
N THR A 5 -25.71 -17.68 -3.79
CA THR A 5 -25.53 -18.92 -3.02
C THR A 5 -24.19 -19.52 -3.42
N THR A 6 -23.20 -19.46 -2.53
CA THR A 6 -21.96 -20.24 -2.70
C THR A 6 -22.29 -21.71 -2.50
N ILE A 7 -22.22 -22.50 -3.56
CA ILE A 7 -22.22 -23.96 -3.47
C ILE A 7 -21.03 -24.42 -2.62
N TYR A 8 -21.22 -25.49 -1.83
CA TYR A 8 -20.17 -26.06 -0.98
C TYR A 8 -18.86 -26.21 -1.78
N GLN A 9 -17.73 -25.85 -1.16
CA GLN A 9 -16.37 -25.86 -1.73
C GLN A 9 -15.99 -24.74 -2.71
N THR A 10 -16.76 -23.65 -2.81
CA THR A 10 -16.32 -22.46 -3.58
C THR A 10 -15.26 -21.66 -2.81
N ALA A 11 -14.06 -21.53 -3.37
CA ALA A 11 -13.03 -20.62 -2.84
C ALA A 11 -13.35 -19.17 -3.24
N VAL A 12 -13.37 -18.27 -2.24
CA VAL A 12 -13.55 -16.83 -2.45
C VAL A 12 -12.30 -16.11 -1.97
N SER A 13 -11.80 -15.17 -2.78
CA SER A 13 -10.63 -14.36 -2.46
C SER A 13 -10.86 -12.90 -2.87
N ILE A 14 -10.05 -12.01 -2.30
CA ILE A 14 -10.05 -10.59 -2.61
C ILE A 14 -8.73 -10.25 -3.29
N GLN A 15 -8.81 -9.49 -4.38
CA GLN A 15 -7.64 -9.01 -5.11
C GLN A 15 -7.28 -7.60 -4.60
N ALA A 16 -6.27 -7.52 -3.73
CA ALA A 16 -5.87 -6.25 -3.10
C ALA A 16 -5.25 -5.23 -4.07
N TYR A 17 -4.46 -5.65 -5.06
CA TYR A 17 -3.83 -4.75 -6.03
C TYR A 17 -4.84 -3.94 -6.85
N THR A 18 -5.91 -4.57 -7.33
CA THR A 18 -7.00 -3.97 -8.10
C THR A 18 -7.86 -3.09 -7.21
N LEU A 19 -8.30 -3.61 -6.06
CA LEU A 19 -9.14 -2.87 -5.13
C LEU A 19 -8.48 -1.57 -4.64
N ASN A 20 -7.18 -1.65 -4.30
CA ASN A 20 -6.42 -0.49 -3.83
C ASN A 20 -6.12 0.54 -4.94
N ARG A 21 -6.43 0.23 -6.20
CA ARG A 21 -6.22 1.07 -7.39
C ARG A 21 -7.52 1.38 -8.13
N ASP A 22 -8.67 1.05 -7.55
CA ASP A 22 -9.95 1.25 -8.18
C ASP A 22 -10.41 2.72 -7.99
N PRO A 23 -10.67 3.46 -9.09
CA PRO A 23 -11.12 4.85 -9.01
C PRO A 23 -12.51 5.01 -8.36
N SER A 24 -13.30 3.94 -8.23
CA SER A 24 -14.56 3.97 -7.46
C SER A 24 -14.35 3.97 -5.94
N PHE A 25 -13.16 3.56 -5.47
CA PHE A 25 -12.78 3.56 -4.05
C PHE A 25 -11.85 4.72 -3.71
N PHE A 26 -11.01 5.17 -4.65
CA PHE A 26 -9.96 6.16 -4.38
C PHE A 26 -9.86 7.24 -5.46
N HIS A 27 -9.87 8.50 -5.05
CA HIS A 27 -9.53 9.63 -5.92
C HIS A 27 -8.10 9.50 -6.46
N SER A 28 -7.83 9.60 -7.76
CA SER A 28 -6.47 9.42 -8.32
C SER A 28 -5.81 8.10 -7.85
N ALA A 29 -6.56 6.99 -7.91
CA ALA A 29 -6.25 5.70 -7.27
C ALA A 29 -4.88 5.09 -7.62
N THR A 30 -4.31 5.40 -8.78
CA THR A 30 -3.00 4.87 -9.22
C THR A 30 -1.82 5.75 -8.82
N SER A 31 -2.07 6.92 -8.25
CA SER A 31 -1.03 7.89 -7.85
C SER A 31 -0.57 7.66 -6.42
N PHE A 32 0.74 7.75 -6.18
CA PHE A 32 1.31 7.72 -4.84
C PHE A 32 1.14 9.09 -4.17
N ILE A 33 0.16 9.20 -3.27
CA ILE A 33 -0.20 10.43 -2.55
C ILE A 33 -0.31 10.12 -1.05
N PRO A 34 0.77 10.29 -0.27
CA PRO A 34 0.77 10.01 1.17
C PRO A 34 -0.26 10.83 1.96
N GLU A 35 -0.52 12.06 1.53
CA GLU A 35 -1.43 13.02 2.18
C GLU A 35 -2.85 12.47 2.31
N ARG A 36 -3.24 11.51 1.46
CA ARG A 36 -4.51 10.78 1.52
C ARG A 36 -4.79 10.16 2.89
N TRP A 37 -3.74 9.80 3.63
CA TRP A 37 -3.82 9.08 4.89
C TRP A 37 -3.74 9.98 6.12
N LEU A 38 -3.59 11.30 5.93
CA LEU A 38 -3.57 12.26 7.03
C LEU A 38 -5.00 12.50 7.57
N PRO A 39 -5.16 12.85 8.86
CA PRO A 39 -6.48 13.06 9.47
C PRO A 39 -7.35 14.09 8.73
N GLU A 40 -6.75 15.14 8.19
CA GLU A 40 -7.44 16.21 7.45
C GLU A 40 -8.10 15.66 6.18
N ALA A 41 -7.53 14.59 5.61
CA ALA A 41 -7.99 14.00 4.36
C ALA A 41 -9.38 13.34 4.49
N SER A 42 -9.75 12.86 5.67
CA SER A 42 -11.05 12.23 5.97
C SER A 42 -12.00 13.11 6.80
N THR A 43 -11.49 14.20 7.39
CA THR A 43 -12.30 15.09 8.24
C THR A 43 -12.71 16.38 7.54
N ASN A 44 -11.98 16.83 6.52
CA ASN A 44 -12.30 18.05 5.76
C ASN A 44 -13.08 17.71 4.48
N PRO A 45 -14.35 18.14 4.33
CA PRO A 45 -15.14 17.91 3.12
C PRO A 45 -14.57 18.53 1.84
N LYS A 46 -13.65 19.51 1.96
CA LYS A 46 -12.96 20.12 0.81
C LYS A 46 -11.76 19.30 0.33
N SER A 47 -11.32 18.30 1.10
CA SER A 47 -10.25 17.40 0.68
C SER A 47 -10.71 16.58 -0.53
N PRO A 48 -9.91 16.44 -1.59
CA PRO A 48 -10.24 15.54 -2.70
C PRO A 48 -10.32 14.06 -2.27
N PHE A 49 -9.75 13.73 -1.10
CA PHE A 49 -9.70 12.39 -0.54
C PHE A 49 -10.83 12.11 0.47
N TYR A 50 -11.74 13.07 0.68
CA TYR A 50 -12.77 12.98 1.73
C TYR A 50 -13.62 11.72 1.59
N HIS A 51 -13.94 11.34 0.35
CA HIS A 51 -14.78 10.18 0.03
C HIS A 51 -14.00 8.87 -0.23
N ASP A 52 -12.68 8.84 -0.02
CA ASP A 52 -11.93 7.61 -0.24
C ASP A 52 -12.30 6.51 0.74
N GLN A 53 -12.53 5.30 0.22
CA GLN A 53 -12.88 4.10 0.97
C GLN A 53 -11.63 3.42 1.54
N ARG A 54 -10.98 4.08 2.49
CA ARG A 54 -9.71 3.64 3.10
C ARG A 54 -9.78 2.28 3.78
N ASN A 55 -10.96 1.87 4.24
CA ASN A 55 -11.21 0.53 4.82
C ASN A 55 -11.08 -0.61 3.79
N ALA A 56 -11.04 -0.33 2.49
CA ALA A 56 -10.76 -1.33 1.46
C ALA A 56 -9.29 -1.80 1.49
N VAL A 57 -8.39 -0.99 2.06
CA VAL A 57 -6.96 -1.33 2.19
C VAL A 57 -6.75 -2.13 3.48
N GLN A 58 -6.66 -3.46 3.34
CA GLN A 58 -6.47 -4.41 4.45
C GLN A 58 -5.17 -5.21 4.27
N PRO A 59 -3.97 -4.59 4.42
CA PRO A 59 -2.69 -5.25 4.14
C PRO A 59 -2.37 -6.42 5.10
N PHE A 60 -3.07 -6.50 6.23
CA PHE A 60 -2.93 -7.56 7.23
C PHE A 60 -4.16 -8.48 7.29
N SER A 61 -5.04 -8.42 6.30
CA SER A 61 -6.38 -9.04 6.31
C SER A 61 -7.23 -8.57 7.50
N VAL A 62 -8.42 -9.16 7.66
CA VAL A 62 -9.34 -8.89 8.79
C VAL A 62 -9.97 -10.20 9.27
N GLY A 63 -10.34 -10.24 10.55
CA GLY A 63 -11.09 -11.36 11.15
C GLY A 63 -10.18 -12.50 11.64
N PRO A 64 -10.71 -13.72 11.85
CA PRO A 64 -9.97 -14.80 12.54
C PRO A 64 -8.66 -15.25 11.89
N ARG A 65 -8.42 -14.85 10.64
CA ARG A 65 -7.20 -15.16 9.87
C ARG A 65 -6.36 -13.90 9.57
N GLU A 66 -6.58 -12.82 10.31
CA GLU A 66 -5.73 -11.63 10.21
C GLU A 66 -4.29 -11.93 10.66
N CYS A 67 -3.36 -11.10 10.20
CA CYS A 67 -1.94 -11.30 10.44
C CYS A 67 -1.59 -11.01 11.90
N LEU A 68 -1.25 -12.07 12.65
CA LEU A 68 -0.74 -11.96 14.03
C LEU A 68 0.51 -11.07 14.14
N GLY A 69 1.28 -10.94 13.05
CA GLY A 69 2.49 -10.14 13.00
C GLY A 69 2.28 -8.65 12.74
N GLN A 70 1.03 -8.16 12.61
CA GLN A 70 0.74 -6.77 12.23
C GLN A 70 1.45 -5.74 13.12
N HIS A 71 1.43 -5.92 14.44
CA HIS A 71 2.05 -4.98 15.36
C HIS A 71 3.57 -4.93 15.23
N LEU A 72 4.22 -6.10 15.08
CA LEU A 72 5.66 -6.20 14.86
C LEU A 72 6.04 -5.57 13.52
N ALA A 73 5.33 -5.92 12.45
CA ALA A 73 5.57 -5.38 11.11
C ALA A 73 5.50 -3.84 11.11
N TRP A 74 4.50 -3.25 11.78
CA TRP A 74 4.40 -1.81 11.90
C TRP A 74 5.55 -1.18 12.68
N ALA A 75 6.00 -1.80 13.77
CA ALA A 75 7.13 -1.31 14.56
C ALA A 75 8.42 -1.32 13.74
N GLU A 76 8.72 -2.44 13.08
CA GLU A 76 9.92 -2.59 12.25
C GLU A 76 9.91 -1.63 11.06
N LEU A 77 8.81 -1.56 10.31
CA LEU A 77 8.71 -0.68 9.14
C LEU A 77 8.91 0.79 9.51
N ARG A 78 8.30 1.24 10.61
CA ARG A 78 8.45 2.63 11.08
C ARG A 78 9.87 2.91 11.53
N LEU A 79 10.49 2.00 12.29
CA LEU A 79 11.85 2.16 12.78
C LEU A 79 12.86 2.20 11.62
N ILE A 80 12.75 1.25 10.68
CA ILE A 80 13.62 1.17 9.50
C ILE A 80 13.46 2.43 8.66
N LEU A 81 12.22 2.83 8.33
CA LEU A 81 11.96 4.01 7.52
C LEU A 81 12.50 5.27 8.19
N ALA A 82 12.22 5.47 9.49
CA ALA A 82 12.69 6.62 10.25
C ALA A 82 14.23 6.69 10.26
N ARG A 83 14.92 5.56 10.46
CA ARG A 83 16.39 5.50 10.43
C ARG A 83 16.96 5.80 9.05
N LEU A 84 16.33 5.27 8.00
CA LEU A 84 16.75 5.51 6.62
C LEU A 84 16.63 6.99 6.26
N VAL A 85 15.45 7.61 6.49
CA VAL A 85 15.22 9.02 6.14
C VAL A 85 15.98 9.99 7.05
N TRP A 86 16.36 9.56 8.27
CA TRP A 86 17.20 10.35 9.16
C TRP A 86 18.66 10.37 8.68
N ALA A 87 19.20 9.19 8.32
CA ALA A 87 20.62 9.02 8.06
C ALA A 87 21.04 9.24 6.61
N PHE A 88 20.12 9.19 5.64
CA PHE A 88 20.45 9.22 4.22
C PHE A 88 19.54 10.14 3.40
N ASP A 89 20.14 10.70 2.34
CA ASP A 89 19.44 11.29 1.21
C ASP A 89 19.36 10.28 0.07
N PHE A 90 18.18 10.16 -0.53
CA PHE A 90 17.87 9.21 -1.60
C PHE A 90 17.58 9.96 -2.89
N GLU A 91 18.20 9.53 -3.99
CA GLU A 91 17.93 10.04 -5.33
C GLU A 91 17.60 8.89 -6.29
N ALA A 92 16.58 9.09 -7.10
CA ALA A 92 16.24 8.15 -8.17
C ALA A 92 17.32 8.18 -9.28
N VAL A 93 17.64 7.01 -9.81
CA VAL A 93 18.49 6.91 -11.01
C VAL A 93 17.62 7.12 -12.24
N GLU A 94 17.98 8.11 -13.06
CA GLU A 94 17.22 8.47 -14.26
C GLU A 94 17.08 7.27 -15.23
N GLY A 95 15.89 7.12 -15.83
CA GLY A 95 15.58 6.01 -16.74
C GLY A 95 15.45 4.63 -16.07
N LYS A 96 15.69 4.49 -14.76
CA LYS A 96 15.61 3.21 -14.02
C LYS A 96 14.36 3.12 -13.14
N LYS A 97 13.18 3.37 -13.72
CA LYS A 97 11.90 3.21 -13.02
C LYS A 97 11.47 1.75 -13.04
N LEU A 98 11.11 1.23 -11.87
CA LEU A 98 10.47 -0.08 -11.74
C LEU A 98 8.96 0.09 -11.77
N ARG A 99 8.28 -0.61 -12.67
CA ARG A 99 6.80 -0.64 -12.69
C ARG A 99 6.30 -1.85 -11.93
N TRP A 100 5.20 -1.69 -11.19
CA TRP A 100 4.62 -2.80 -10.44
C TRP A 100 4.16 -3.93 -11.37
N GLU A 101 3.64 -3.58 -12.55
CA GLU A 101 3.17 -4.54 -13.56
C GLU A 101 4.29 -5.43 -14.11
N GLU A 102 5.56 -5.06 -13.91
CA GLU A 102 6.72 -5.86 -14.31
C GLU A 102 7.16 -6.85 -13.23
N LEU A 103 6.56 -6.82 -12.03
CA LEU A 103 6.90 -7.68 -10.91
C LEU A 103 5.98 -8.91 -10.87
N ARG A 104 6.58 -10.09 -10.75
CA ARG A 104 5.83 -11.32 -10.52
C ARG A 104 5.33 -11.33 -9.08
N THR A 105 4.01 -11.35 -8.93
CA THR A 105 3.34 -11.31 -7.62
C THR A 105 2.63 -12.63 -7.39
N PHE A 106 3.09 -13.38 -6.38
CA PHE A 106 2.46 -14.61 -5.89
C PHE A 106 1.93 -14.35 -4.47
N LEU A 107 2.21 -15.25 -3.52
CA LEU A 107 2.07 -14.95 -2.09
C LEU A 107 2.99 -13.79 -1.67
N LEU A 108 4.18 -13.72 -2.27
CA LEU A 108 5.14 -12.64 -2.10
C LEU A 108 5.50 -12.05 -3.47
N VAL A 109 5.97 -10.81 -3.47
CA VAL A 109 6.50 -10.14 -4.67
C VAL A 109 7.93 -10.62 -4.91
N GLU A 110 8.19 -11.14 -6.12
CA GLU A 110 9.53 -11.42 -6.59
C GLU A 110 10.26 -10.09 -6.82
N LYS A 111 11.24 -9.78 -5.98
CA LYS A 111 11.93 -8.49 -5.99
C LYS A 111 12.88 -8.40 -7.20
N LYS A 112 12.72 -7.36 -8.01
CA LYS A 112 13.74 -6.93 -8.99
C LYS A 112 14.68 -5.90 -8.35
N PRO A 113 15.93 -5.76 -8.83
CA PRO A 113 16.83 -4.72 -8.36
C PRO A 113 16.23 -3.32 -8.55
N ILE A 114 16.22 -2.51 -7.49
CA ILE A 114 15.87 -1.10 -7.55
C ILE A 114 17.16 -0.31 -7.40
N GLN A 115 17.49 0.49 -8.41
CA GLN A 115 18.69 1.32 -8.39
C GLN A 115 18.34 2.68 -7.77
N VAL A 116 19.06 3.02 -6.69
CA VAL A 116 18.89 4.28 -5.95
C VAL A 116 20.28 4.79 -5.59
N ARG A 117 20.52 6.08 -5.77
CA ARG A 117 21.71 6.73 -5.19
C ARG A 117 21.41 7.09 -3.75
N ILE A 118 22.31 6.70 -2.85
CA ILE A 118 22.21 7.01 -1.43
C ILE A 118 23.44 7.80 -1.00
N LYS A 119 23.23 8.88 -0.25
CA LYS A 119 24.30 9.66 0.37
C LYS A 119 24.02 9.77 1.86
N ARG A 120 25.04 9.58 2.71
CA ARG A 120 24.90 9.83 4.15
C ARG A 120 24.60 11.32 4.36
N ARG A 121 23.55 11.63 5.11
CA ARG A 121 23.18 13.00 5.44
C ARG A 121 24.20 13.56 6.44
N SER A 122 24.76 14.71 6.12
CA SER A 122 25.54 15.53 7.04
C SER A 122 24.56 16.41 7.82
N HIS A 123 24.52 16.22 9.14
CA HIS A 123 23.76 17.08 10.05
C HIS A 123 24.50 18.40 10.28
#